data_AF-A0A2D6DTL6-F1
#
_entry.id   AF-A0A2D6DTL6-F1
#
_cell.length_a   1.000
_cell.length_b   1.000
_cell.length_c   1.000
_cell.angle_alpha   90.00
_cell.angle_beta   90.00
_cell.angle_gamma   90.00
#
_symmetry.space_group_name_H-M   'P 1'
#
loop_
_entity.id
_entity.type
_entity.pdbx_description
1 polymer ?
#
loop_
_entity_poly.entity_id
_entity_poly.type
_entity_poly.pdbx_seq_one_letter_code
_entity_poly.pdbx_strand_id
1 'polypeptide(L)'
;MENMKGAETIECRATKWFYLRVWAMVIMFGVFLVLFLKDWKVGWPTKNEVYYTYKAFEEAEELFNGREWSAEEWESETGKREIFPEGDVVLPAHVDRKARWPLQLCGYEGYRISVVEEGNKTIPPMWASYTDERGWSSAIPEKSYDAKKIQEQLYYGVGSGVLLCGALFFLVRNSRRSMKVDGEAFYAPSGERVPFGAIRRIDVRKWRTKGLAYLFFEDASLSAKSKGGTLKKSKVDGMVYGQFRKENGAPAEALFQRILQNFKGELVELVEDESESNRENVDNSGPDHQVEEVPTQE
;
A
#
# COMPACT_ATOMS: atom_id res chain seq x y z
N MET A 1 -6.50 58.47 24.21
CA MET A 1 -5.34 57.61 23.86
C MET A 1 -5.45 56.36 24.70
N GLU A 2 -5.92 55.27 24.11
CA GLU A 2 -5.79 53.93 24.69
C GLU A 2 -5.33 53.02 23.55
N ASN A 3 -4.08 52.57 23.69
CA ASN A 3 -3.33 51.77 22.74
C ASN A 3 -3.70 50.28 22.88
N MET A 4 -3.37 49.53 21.82
CA MET A 4 -3.37 48.06 21.70
C MET A 4 -4.68 47.39 21.24
N LYS A 5 -5.06 47.66 19.98
CA LYS A 5 -5.57 46.57 19.11
C LYS A 5 -4.43 45.57 18.91
N GLY A 6 -4.38 44.50 19.71
CA GLY A 6 -3.52 43.35 19.43
C GLY A 6 -3.88 42.83 18.03
N ALA A 7 -2.92 42.85 17.10
CA ALA A 7 -3.15 42.35 15.75
C ALA A 7 -3.52 40.86 15.84
N GLU A 8 -4.79 40.55 15.56
CA GLU A 8 -5.34 39.20 15.62
C GLU A 8 -4.47 38.25 14.77
N THR A 9 -3.80 37.31 15.44
CA THR A 9 -2.88 36.36 14.80
C THR A 9 -3.68 35.18 14.29
N ILE A 10 -3.61 34.92 12.99
CA ILE A 10 -4.31 33.78 12.37
C ILE A 10 -3.37 32.58 12.39
N GLU A 11 -3.73 31.52 13.11
CA GLU A 11 -2.99 30.24 13.15
C GLU A 11 -3.74 29.14 12.39
N CYS A 12 -3.09 28.60 11.37
CA CYS A 12 -3.58 27.51 10.54
C CYS A 12 -2.84 26.20 10.88
N ARG A 13 -3.51 25.28 11.57
CA ARG A 13 -3.01 23.93 11.87
C ARG A 13 -3.31 22.94 10.75
N ALA A 14 -2.67 21.78 10.80
CA ALA A 14 -2.93 20.69 9.87
C ALA A 14 -4.42 20.32 9.84
N THR A 15 -4.99 20.14 8.64
CA THR A 15 -6.43 19.93 8.45
C THR A 15 -6.87 18.54 8.91
N LYS A 16 -8.12 18.40 9.37
CA LYS A 16 -8.71 17.08 9.70
C LYS A 16 -8.64 16.11 8.51
N TRP A 17 -8.78 16.64 7.31
CA TRP A 17 -8.71 15.87 6.07
C TRP A 17 -7.31 15.31 5.80
N PHE A 18 -6.25 16.06 6.12
CA PHE A 18 -4.88 15.54 6.08
C PHE A 18 -4.73 14.36 7.04
N TYR A 19 -5.17 14.51 8.30
CA TYR A 19 -5.10 13.42 9.28
C TYR A 19 -5.88 12.18 8.83
N LEU A 20 -7.10 12.36 8.31
CA LEU A 20 -7.91 11.25 7.80
C LEU A 20 -7.16 10.43 6.75
N ARG A 21 -6.56 11.10 5.75
CA ARG A 21 -5.82 10.43 4.68
C ARG A 21 -4.58 9.71 5.19
N VAL A 22 -3.80 10.36 6.06
CA VAL A 22 -2.58 9.74 6.58
C VAL A 22 -2.94 8.57 7.51
N TRP A 23 -3.99 8.68 8.32
CA TRP A 23 -4.49 7.56 9.11
C TRP A 23 -4.95 6.39 8.25
N ALA A 24 -5.67 6.64 7.16
CA ALA A 24 -6.06 5.60 6.22
C ALA A 24 -4.84 4.86 5.63
N MET A 25 -3.79 5.61 5.25
CA MET A 25 -2.53 5.02 4.78
C MET A 25 -1.82 4.21 5.86
N VAL A 26 -1.76 4.72 7.10
CA VAL A 26 -1.17 4.01 8.25
C VAL A 26 -1.89 2.69 8.51
N ILE A 27 -3.22 2.69 8.51
CA ILE A 27 -4.01 1.47 8.71
C ILE A 27 -3.76 0.49 7.57
N MET A 28 -3.85 0.94 6.32
CA MET A 28 -3.66 0.10 5.13
C MET A 28 -2.27 -0.57 5.12
N PHE A 29 -1.19 0.21 5.28
CA PHE A 29 0.17 -0.35 5.30
C PHE A 29 0.43 -1.21 6.55
N GLY A 30 -0.19 -0.90 7.68
CA GLY A 30 -0.15 -1.74 8.88
C GLY A 30 -0.80 -3.10 8.65
N VAL A 31 -1.98 -3.14 8.02
CA VAL A 31 -2.67 -4.39 7.67
C VAL A 31 -1.82 -5.20 6.68
N PHE A 32 -1.31 -4.57 5.61
CA PHE A 32 -0.46 -5.26 4.64
C PHE A 32 0.82 -5.82 5.26
N LEU A 33 1.49 -5.06 6.12
CA LEU A 33 2.66 -5.53 6.86
C LEU A 33 2.35 -6.81 7.65
N VAL A 34 1.24 -6.81 8.41
CA VAL A 34 0.85 -7.98 9.23
C VAL A 34 0.51 -9.18 8.34
N LEU A 35 -0.27 -8.98 7.27
CA LEU A 35 -0.67 -10.06 6.36
C LEU A 35 0.55 -10.69 5.67
N PHE A 36 1.45 -9.87 5.12
CA PHE A 36 2.64 -10.37 4.43
C PHE A 36 3.62 -11.07 5.36
N LEU A 37 3.82 -10.56 6.58
CA LEU A 37 4.65 -11.25 7.58
C LEU A 37 4.04 -12.55 8.06
N LYS A 38 2.70 -12.59 8.21
CA LYS A 38 1.97 -13.82 8.54
C LYS A 38 2.14 -14.86 7.44
N ASP A 39 1.98 -14.48 6.18
CA ASP A 39 2.12 -15.38 5.04
C ASP A 39 3.56 -15.87 4.86
N TRP A 40 4.55 -14.99 5.04
CA TRP A 40 5.97 -15.34 5.00
C TRP A 40 6.36 -16.37 6.08
N LYS A 41 5.95 -16.12 7.33
CA LYS A 41 6.45 -16.90 8.48
C LYS A 41 5.61 -18.15 8.78
N VAL A 42 4.30 -18.09 8.58
CA VAL A 42 3.36 -19.13 9.02
C VAL A 42 2.51 -19.62 7.87
N GLY A 43 1.83 -18.72 7.16
CA GLY A 43 0.80 -19.08 6.18
C GLY A 43 1.30 -20.00 5.08
N TRP A 44 2.33 -19.59 4.34
CA TRP A 44 2.81 -20.35 3.20
C TRP A 44 3.65 -21.58 3.60
N PRO A 45 4.52 -21.51 4.62
CA PRO A 45 5.16 -22.73 5.15
C PRO A 45 4.14 -23.78 5.60
N THR A 46 3.08 -23.40 6.29
CA THR A 46 2.02 -24.35 6.72
C THR A 46 1.29 -24.95 5.52
N LYS A 47 1.02 -24.16 4.47
CA LYS A 47 0.45 -24.69 3.23
C LYS A 47 1.37 -25.71 2.55
N ASN A 48 2.68 -25.52 2.57
CA ASN A 48 3.63 -26.50 2.06
C ASN A 48 3.58 -27.80 2.85
N GLU A 49 3.52 -27.73 4.18
CA GLU A 49 3.38 -28.91 5.02
C GLU A 49 2.15 -29.73 4.63
N VAL A 50 0.98 -29.08 4.56
CA VAL A 50 -0.28 -29.74 4.19
C VAL A 50 -0.22 -30.29 2.77
N TYR A 51 0.33 -29.53 1.82
CA TYR A 51 0.45 -29.94 0.41
C TYR A 51 1.28 -31.21 0.24
N TYR A 52 2.50 -31.24 0.80
CA TYR A 52 3.38 -32.40 0.68
C TYR A 52 2.87 -33.59 1.48
N THR A 53 2.21 -33.33 2.62
CA THR A 53 1.54 -34.41 3.35
C THR A 53 0.44 -35.03 2.50
N TYR A 54 -0.39 -34.23 1.82
CA TYR A 54 -1.41 -34.76 0.92
C TYR A 54 -0.81 -35.50 -0.28
N LYS A 55 0.30 -35.01 -0.85
CA LYS A 55 1.02 -35.71 -1.92
C LYS A 55 1.47 -37.12 -1.51
N ALA A 56 1.81 -37.34 -0.24
CA ALA A 56 2.11 -38.69 0.25
C ALA A 56 0.87 -39.61 0.23
N PHE A 57 -0.34 -39.08 0.44
CA PHE A 57 -1.58 -39.86 0.33
C PHE A 57 -1.85 -40.23 -1.14
N GLU A 58 -1.70 -39.28 -2.07
CA GLU A 58 -1.84 -39.57 -3.51
C GLU A 58 -0.80 -40.60 -3.98
N GLU A 59 0.46 -40.47 -3.55
CA GLU A 59 1.51 -41.44 -3.90
C GLU A 59 1.25 -42.82 -3.29
N ALA A 60 0.71 -42.89 -2.06
CA ALA A 60 0.32 -44.16 -1.45
C ALA A 60 -0.80 -44.83 -2.25
N GLU A 61 -1.77 -44.07 -2.76
CA GLU A 61 -2.88 -44.59 -3.57
C GLU A 61 -2.35 -45.17 -4.90
N GLU A 62 -1.51 -44.41 -5.59
CA GLU A 62 -0.88 -44.86 -6.84
C GLU A 62 -0.03 -46.12 -6.64
N LEU A 63 0.79 -46.19 -5.57
CA LEU A 63 1.62 -47.35 -5.27
C LEU A 63 0.80 -48.59 -4.91
N PHE A 64 -0.24 -48.43 -4.09
CA PHE A 64 -1.08 -49.54 -3.65
C PHE A 64 -1.89 -50.12 -4.81
N ASN A 65 -2.40 -49.28 -5.70
CA ASN A 65 -3.16 -49.70 -6.87
C ASN A 65 -2.27 -50.24 -8.02
N GLY A 66 -0.97 -49.94 -8.00
CA GLY A 66 -0.04 -50.34 -9.05
C GLY A 66 0.35 -51.82 -9.04
N ARG A 67 0.20 -52.53 -7.91
CA ARG A 67 0.47 -53.97 -7.79
C ARG A 67 -0.20 -54.58 -6.55
N GLU A 68 -0.26 -55.90 -6.47
CA GLU A 68 -0.62 -56.57 -5.23
C GLU A 68 0.53 -56.52 -4.22
N TRP A 69 0.18 -56.29 -2.94
CA TRP A 69 1.13 -56.16 -1.84
C TRP A 69 0.80 -57.18 -0.75
N SER A 70 1.82 -57.82 -0.18
CA SER A 70 1.70 -58.43 1.15
C SER A 70 1.82 -57.37 2.26
N ALA A 71 1.31 -57.67 3.45
CA ALA A 71 1.36 -56.75 4.59
C ALA A 71 2.81 -56.37 4.97
N GLU A 72 3.72 -57.34 5.02
CA GLU A 72 5.13 -57.11 5.36
C GLU A 72 5.84 -56.24 4.30
N GLU A 73 5.55 -56.46 3.01
CA GLU A 73 6.12 -55.67 1.93
C GLU A 73 5.63 -54.22 1.95
N TRP A 74 4.33 -54.02 2.19
CA TRP A 74 3.72 -52.70 2.28
C TRP A 74 4.30 -51.89 3.44
N GLU A 75 4.33 -52.47 4.64
CA GLU A 75 4.83 -51.82 5.85
C GLU A 75 6.34 -51.49 5.74
N SER A 76 7.12 -52.37 5.12
CA SER A 76 8.56 -52.16 4.89
C SER A 76 8.83 -51.05 3.86
N GLU A 77 8.03 -50.96 2.81
CA GLU A 77 8.19 -49.94 1.76
C GLU A 77 7.75 -48.55 2.26
N THR A 78 6.52 -48.45 2.76
CA THR A 78 5.94 -47.19 3.25
C THR A 78 6.68 -46.65 4.47
N GLY A 79 7.14 -47.53 5.36
CA GLY A 79 7.87 -47.14 6.56
C GLY A 79 9.25 -46.51 6.31
N LYS A 80 9.76 -46.54 5.08
CA LYS A 80 11.03 -45.89 4.66
C LYS A 80 10.81 -44.56 3.94
N ARG A 81 9.58 -44.26 3.51
CA ARG A 81 9.29 -43.08 2.70
C ARG A 81 9.16 -41.83 3.57
N GLU A 82 9.69 -40.73 3.04
CA GLU A 82 9.61 -39.41 3.66
C GLU A 82 8.47 -38.60 3.02
N ILE A 83 7.84 -37.72 3.81
CA ILE A 83 6.74 -36.87 3.33
C ILE A 83 7.27 -35.76 2.43
N PHE A 84 8.41 -35.17 2.82
CA PHE A 84 8.91 -33.95 2.21
C PHE A 84 10.00 -34.27 1.19
N PRO A 85 9.97 -33.67 -0.01
CA PRO A 85 11.03 -33.88 -0.98
C PRO A 85 12.35 -33.26 -0.52
N GLU A 86 13.44 -33.82 -1.03
CA GLU A 86 14.76 -33.22 -0.91
C GLU A 86 14.82 -31.85 -1.63
N GLY A 87 15.59 -30.90 -1.12
CA GLY A 87 15.82 -29.60 -1.77
C GLY A 87 15.59 -28.39 -0.85
N ASP A 88 15.07 -27.29 -1.38
CA ASP A 88 14.87 -26.02 -0.65
C ASP A 88 13.39 -25.72 -0.38
N VAL A 89 12.62 -26.74 0.02
CA VAL A 89 11.26 -26.53 0.52
C VAL A 89 11.30 -25.83 1.88
N VAL A 90 10.52 -24.76 2.00
CA VAL A 90 10.34 -24.05 3.28
C VAL A 90 9.17 -24.68 4.02
N LEU A 91 9.45 -25.19 5.21
CA LEU A 91 8.48 -25.81 6.12
C LEU A 91 8.36 -24.98 7.40
N PRO A 92 7.28 -25.15 8.18
CA PRO A 92 7.18 -24.56 9.51
C PRO A 92 8.30 -25.06 10.42
N ALA A 93 8.77 -24.20 11.34
CA ALA A 93 9.95 -24.49 12.16
C ALA A 93 9.82 -25.71 13.09
N HIS A 94 8.59 -26.17 13.37
CA HIS A 94 8.32 -27.32 14.24
C HIS A 94 8.25 -28.65 13.48
N VAL A 95 8.27 -28.61 12.15
CA VAL A 95 8.11 -29.80 11.31
C VAL A 95 9.47 -30.45 11.10
N ASP A 96 9.54 -31.76 11.39
CA ASP A 96 10.72 -32.54 11.05
C ASP A 96 10.78 -32.74 9.53
N ARG A 97 11.90 -32.33 8.94
CA ARG A 97 12.13 -32.44 7.51
C ARG A 97 12.23 -33.89 7.04
N LYS A 98 12.65 -34.80 7.92
CA LYS A 98 12.73 -36.24 7.66
C LYS A 98 11.51 -36.99 8.19
N ALA A 99 10.38 -36.28 8.35
CA ALA A 99 9.14 -36.90 8.76
C ALA A 99 8.79 -38.00 7.76
N ARG A 100 8.60 -39.21 8.30
CA ARG A 100 8.15 -40.36 7.54
C ARG A 100 6.67 -40.27 7.25
N TRP A 101 6.22 -41.06 6.29
CA TRP A 101 4.79 -41.21 6.00
C TRP A 101 3.98 -41.48 7.26
N PRO A 102 2.75 -40.92 7.37
CA PRO A 102 1.87 -41.15 8.50
C PRO A 102 1.61 -42.64 8.74
N LEU A 103 1.46 -43.02 10.00
CA LEU A 103 1.19 -44.42 10.39
C LEU A 103 -0.09 -44.96 9.73
N GLN A 104 -1.06 -44.09 9.47
CA GLN A 104 -2.29 -44.39 8.76
C GLN A 104 -2.04 -44.93 7.34
N LEU A 105 -1.01 -44.42 6.65
CA LEU A 105 -0.60 -44.91 5.32
C LEU A 105 0.22 -46.20 5.43
N CYS A 106 0.99 -46.36 6.51
CA CYS A 106 1.90 -47.50 6.66
C CYS A 106 1.18 -48.81 7.01
N GLY A 107 0.06 -48.76 7.74
CA GLY A 107 -0.66 -49.97 8.17
C GLY A 107 -1.47 -50.62 7.03
N TYR A 108 -1.10 -51.84 6.63
CA TYR A 108 -1.71 -52.50 5.47
C TYR A 108 -3.22 -52.68 5.57
N GLU A 109 -3.73 -53.26 6.66
CA GLU A 109 -5.17 -53.54 6.79
C GLU A 109 -6.02 -52.28 6.90
N GLY A 110 -5.54 -51.27 7.64
CA GLY A 110 -6.23 -49.98 7.76
C GLY A 110 -6.30 -49.26 6.41
N TYR A 111 -5.19 -49.27 5.67
CA TYR A 111 -5.10 -48.66 4.35
C TYR A 111 -5.93 -49.39 3.30
N ARG A 112 -5.92 -50.73 3.30
CA ARG A 112 -6.74 -51.54 2.39
C ARG A 112 -8.23 -51.24 2.54
N ILE A 113 -8.72 -51.08 3.78
CA ILE A 113 -10.12 -50.74 4.04
C ILE A 113 -10.44 -49.33 3.54
N SER A 114 -9.55 -48.35 3.77
CA SER A 114 -9.79 -46.97 3.34
C SER A 114 -9.82 -46.80 1.83
N VAL A 115 -8.94 -47.50 1.09
CA VAL A 115 -8.95 -47.47 -0.39
C VAL A 115 -10.28 -47.97 -0.95
N VAL A 116 -10.87 -49.01 -0.33
CA VAL A 116 -12.21 -49.50 -0.71
C VAL A 116 -13.31 -48.47 -0.38
N GLU A 117 -13.17 -47.73 0.70
CA GLU A 117 -14.13 -46.73 1.16
C GLU A 117 -14.02 -45.36 0.45
N GLU A 118 -12.84 -45.05 -0.10
CA GLU A 118 -12.54 -43.81 -0.84
C GLU A 118 -13.41 -43.66 -2.08
N GLY A 119 -13.54 -44.71 -2.89
CA GLY A 119 -14.37 -44.70 -4.09
C GLY A 119 -14.07 -43.49 -4.99
N ASN A 120 -15.10 -42.73 -5.39
CA ASN A 120 -14.97 -41.52 -6.22
C ASN A 120 -15.23 -40.23 -5.42
N LYS A 121 -14.84 -40.19 -4.14
CA LYS A 121 -15.07 -39.02 -3.26
C LYS A 121 -14.05 -37.93 -3.55
N THR A 122 -14.50 -36.66 -3.55
CA THR A 122 -13.65 -35.49 -3.80
C THR A 122 -12.62 -35.21 -2.70
N ILE A 123 -12.92 -35.63 -1.46
CA ILE A 123 -11.99 -35.57 -0.33
C ILE A 123 -11.88 -37.00 0.21
N PRO A 124 -10.67 -37.60 0.20
CA PRO A 124 -10.48 -38.95 0.72
C PRO A 124 -10.85 -39.02 2.22
N PRO A 125 -11.67 -39.99 2.69
CA PRO A 125 -12.02 -40.12 4.11
C PRO A 125 -10.82 -40.29 5.03
N MET A 126 -9.76 -40.96 4.57
CA MET A 126 -8.53 -41.10 5.34
C MET A 126 -7.79 -39.75 5.48
N TRP A 127 -7.80 -38.93 4.43
CA TRP A 127 -7.28 -37.56 4.51
C TRP A 127 -8.14 -36.70 5.45
N ALA A 128 -9.47 -36.79 5.36
CA ALA A 128 -10.38 -36.03 6.21
C ALA A 128 -10.14 -36.35 7.70
N SER A 129 -10.08 -37.64 8.07
CA SER A 129 -9.78 -38.06 9.45
C SER A 129 -8.39 -37.61 9.91
N TYR A 130 -7.38 -37.77 9.06
CA TYR A 130 -6.02 -37.33 9.37
C TYR A 130 -5.92 -35.81 9.62
N THR A 131 -6.62 -35.00 8.81
CA THR A 131 -6.64 -33.54 8.98
C THR A 131 -7.42 -33.12 10.23
N ASP A 132 -8.51 -33.81 10.56
CA ASP A 132 -9.34 -33.53 11.74
C ASP A 132 -8.54 -33.74 13.05
N GLU A 133 -7.80 -34.86 13.16
CA GLU A 133 -6.91 -35.13 14.31
C GLU A 133 -5.85 -34.04 14.53
N ARG A 134 -5.44 -33.36 13.46
CA ARG A 134 -4.42 -32.30 13.48
C ARG A 134 -5.01 -30.89 13.60
N GLY A 135 -6.34 -30.76 13.57
CA GLY A 135 -7.01 -29.46 13.50
C GLY A 135 -6.72 -28.69 12.21
N TRP A 136 -6.36 -29.40 11.14
CA TRP A 136 -6.13 -28.82 9.82
C TRP A 136 -7.46 -28.71 9.06
N SER A 137 -7.52 -27.76 8.12
CA SER A 137 -8.59 -27.78 7.13
C SER A 137 -8.41 -28.99 6.22
N SER A 138 -9.48 -29.76 5.98
CA SER A 138 -9.47 -30.85 4.99
C SER A 138 -9.37 -30.35 3.55
N ALA A 139 -9.43 -29.02 3.33
CA ALA A 139 -9.21 -28.42 2.02
C ALA A 139 -7.79 -28.70 1.53
N ILE A 140 -7.70 -29.38 0.39
CA ILE A 140 -6.44 -29.76 -0.24
C ILE A 140 -5.81 -28.51 -0.86
N PRO A 141 -4.56 -28.14 -0.49
CA PRO A 141 -3.88 -27.04 -1.15
C PRO A 141 -3.59 -27.40 -2.62
N GLU A 142 -3.88 -26.47 -3.54
CA GLU A 142 -3.66 -26.71 -4.98
C GLU A 142 -2.18 -26.75 -5.37
N LYS A 143 -1.32 -26.06 -4.61
CA LYS A 143 0.11 -25.94 -4.91
C LYS A 143 0.97 -25.72 -3.67
N SER A 144 2.23 -26.11 -3.77
CA SER A 144 3.30 -25.64 -2.88
C SER A 144 3.83 -24.28 -3.33
N TYR A 145 4.58 -23.65 -2.42
CA TYR A 145 5.24 -22.37 -2.61
C TYR A 145 6.75 -22.54 -2.43
N ASP A 146 7.49 -22.12 -3.45
CA ASP A 146 8.94 -22.13 -3.41
C ASP A 146 9.50 -21.13 -2.38
N ALA A 147 10.74 -21.39 -1.94
CA ALA A 147 11.47 -20.48 -1.06
C ALA A 147 11.51 -19.05 -1.60
N LYS A 148 11.74 -18.86 -2.90
CA LYS A 148 11.76 -17.52 -3.54
C LYS A 148 10.42 -16.80 -3.38
N LYS A 149 9.33 -17.51 -3.61
CA LYS A 149 7.97 -16.96 -3.50
C LYS A 149 7.66 -16.58 -2.05
N ILE A 150 8.05 -17.42 -1.09
CA ILE A 150 7.91 -17.10 0.33
C ILE A 150 8.76 -15.87 0.70
N GLN A 151 9.99 -15.75 0.20
CA GLN A 151 10.83 -14.57 0.42
C GLN A 151 10.25 -13.29 -0.21
N GLU A 152 9.53 -13.36 -1.33
CA GLU A 152 8.81 -12.21 -1.89
C GLU A 152 7.80 -11.63 -0.87
N GLN A 153 7.14 -12.47 -0.07
CA GLN A 153 6.23 -12.00 0.99
C GLN A 153 6.98 -11.21 2.07
N LEU A 154 8.20 -11.61 2.42
CA LEU A 154 9.04 -10.82 3.33
C LEU A 154 9.37 -9.45 2.71
N TYR A 155 9.76 -9.39 1.43
CA TYR A 155 10.06 -8.13 0.77
C TYR A 155 8.84 -7.20 0.70
N TYR A 156 7.66 -7.72 0.38
CA TYR A 156 6.42 -6.94 0.41
C TYR A 156 6.05 -6.47 1.82
N GLY A 157 6.28 -7.33 2.83
CA GLY A 157 6.12 -6.97 4.24
C GLY A 157 7.05 -5.84 4.64
N VAL A 158 8.35 -5.98 4.41
CA VAL A 158 9.36 -4.96 4.71
C VAL A 158 9.07 -3.65 3.98
N GLY A 159 8.75 -3.72 2.68
CA GLY A 159 8.37 -2.54 1.88
C GLY A 159 7.15 -1.82 2.46
N SER A 160 6.11 -2.56 2.85
CA SER A 160 4.93 -2.00 3.52
C SER A 160 5.29 -1.36 4.87
N GLY A 161 6.20 -1.99 5.63
CA GLY A 161 6.72 -1.43 6.89
C GLY A 161 7.47 -0.12 6.70
N VAL A 162 8.29 0.00 5.65
CA VAL A 162 8.98 1.26 5.31
C VAL A 162 7.97 2.36 4.97
N LEU A 163 6.95 2.05 4.17
CA LEU A 163 5.88 3.00 3.82
C LEU A 163 5.07 3.42 5.06
N LEU A 164 4.77 2.49 5.96
CA LEU A 164 4.13 2.76 7.25
C LEU A 164 4.97 3.73 8.09
N CYS A 165 6.27 3.45 8.26
CA CYS A 165 7.18 4.33 8.98
C CYS A 165 7.25 5.72 8.33
N GLY A 166 7.28 5.81 7.00
CA GLY A 166 7.21 7.08 6.27
C GLY A 166 5.92 7.84 6.55
N ALA A 167 4.76 7.18 6.48
CA ALA A 167 3.46 7.79 6.77
C ALA A 167 3.38 8.30 8.23
N LEU A 168 3.83 7.49 9.19
CA LEU A 168 3.91 7.88 10.60
C LEU A 168 4.85 9.07 10.82
N PHE A 169 6.01 9.07 10.16
CA PHE A 169 6.93 10.20 10.18
C PHE A 169 6.25 11.47 9.69
N PHE A 170 5.57 11.44 8.55
CA PHE A 170 4.84 12.60 8.03
C PHE A 170 3.68 13.04 8.93
N LEU A 171 2.96 12.10 9.55
CA LEU A 171 1.92 12.38 10.52
C LEU A 171 2.47 13.17 11.71
N VAL A 172 3.51 12.64 12.36
CA VAL A 172 4.16 13.28 13.50
C VAL A 172 4.77 14.62 13.08
N ARG A 173 5.47 14.65 11.94
CA ARG A 173 6.16 15.84 11.44
C ARG A 173 5.19 16.99 11.15
N ASN A 174 4.06 16.71 10.53
CA ASN A 174 3.08 17.73 10.14
C ASN A 174 2.14 18.09 11.29
N SER A 175 1.90 17.18 12.23
CA SER A 175 1.08 17.50 13.42
C SER A 175 1.69 18.57 14.32
N ARG A 176 3.02 18.68 14.32
CA ARG A 176 3.78 19.69 15.08
C ARG A 176 3.98 21.00 14.32
N ARG A 177 3.48 21.11 13.08
CA ARG A 177 3.64 22.31 12.24
C ARG A 177 2.34 23.09 12.14
N SER A 178 2.48 24.41 12.03
CA SER A 178 1.38 25.34 11.80
C SER A 178 1.87 26.49 10.93
N MET A 179 0.98 27.03 10.10
CA MET A 179 1.19 28.33 9.45
C MET A 179 0.61 29.43 10.32
N LYS A 180 1.30 30.56 10.47
CA LYS A 180 0.77 31.70 11.21
C LYS A 180 0.94 32.99 10.43
N VAL A 181 0.04 33.95 10.61
CA VAL A 181 0.20 35.33 10.12
C VAL A 181 -0.15 36.28 11.25
N ASP A 182 0.74 37.23 11.52
CA ASP A 182 0.49 38.36 12.41
C ASP A 182 0.33 39.66 11.61
N GLY A 183 0.44 40.82 12.27
CA GLY A 183 0.35 42.12 11.60
C GLY A 183 1.59 42.51 10.77
N GLU A 184 2.70 41.81 10.89
CA GLU A 184 4.00 42.21 10.34
C GLU A 184 4.63 41.18 9.40
N ALA A 185 4.34 39.89 9.60
CA ALA A 185 5.02 38.79 8.96
C ALA A 185 4.16 37.53 8.81
N PHE A 186 4.54 36.73 7.83
CA PHE A 186 4.10 35.35 7.65
C PHE A 186 5.09 34.38 8.31
N TYR A 187 4.59 33.39 9.05
CA TYR A 187 5.37 32.30 9.63
C TYR A 187 5.03 31.00 8.89
N ALA A 188 6.02 30.48 8.18
CA ALA A 188 5.90 29.24 7.42
C ALA A 188 5.80 28.01 8.36
N PRO A 189 5.26 26.86 7.90
CA PRO A 189 5.24 25.62 8.70
C PRO A 189 6.63 25.12 9.08
N SER A 190 7.69 25.60 8.43
CA SER A 190 9.09 25.34 8.77
C SER A 190 9.59 26.12 9.99
N GLY A 191 8.84 27.12 10.46
CA GLY A 191 9.25 28.07 11.51
C GLY A 191 9.91 29.34 10.97
N GLU A 192 10.02 29.49 9.65
CA GLU A 192 10.62 30.66 9.01
C GLU A 192 9.69 31.89 9.06
N ARG A 193 10.21 33.03 9.53
CA ARG A 193 9.52 34.32 9.55
C ARG A 193 9.83 35.09 8.26
N VAL A 194 8.78 35.49 7.54
CA VAL A 194 8.83 36.25 6.29
C VAL A 194 8.12 37.59 6.51
N PRO A 195 8.85 38.69 6.78
CA PRO A 195 8.26 40.02 6.91
C PRO A 195 7.60 40.47 5.61
N PHE A 196 6.44 41.14 5.68
CA PHE A 196 5.73 41.55 4.46
C PHE A 196 6.54 42.48 3.56
N GLY A 197 7.32 43.40 4.13
CA GLY A 197 8.18 44.32 3.39
C GLY A 197 9.33 43.65 2.61
N ALA A 198 9.67 42.40 2.95
CA ALA A 198 10.71 41.63 2.27
C ALA A 198 10.17 40.83 1.07
N ILE A 199 8.85 40.68 0.95
CA ILE A 199 8.23 39.93 -0.14
C ILE A 199 8.27 40.78 -1.41
N ARG A 200 8.82 40.22 -2.49
CA ARG A 200 8.93 40.89 -3.80
C ARG A 200 7.95 40.35 -4.81
N ARG A 201 7.66 39.04 -4.74
CA ARG A 201 6.76 38.37 -5.67
C ARG A 201 5.90 37.31 -4.99
N ILE A 202 4.65 37.21 -5.39
CA ILE A 202 3.72 36.14 -4.97
C ILE A 202 3.21 35.42 -6.23
N ASP A 203 3.32 34.09 -6.26
CA ASP A 203 2.75 33.24 -7.31
C ASP A 203 1.51 32.52 -6.78
N VAL A 204 0.34 32.86 -7.33
CA VAL A 204 -0.98 32.38 -6.88
C VAL A 204 -1.64 31.43 -7.86
N ARG A 205 -0.97 31.06 -8.96
CA ARG A 205 -1.55 30.28 -10.06
C ARG A 205 -2.17 28.94 -9.63
N LYS A 206 -1.67 28.36 -8.54
CA LYS A 206 -2.14 27.08 -7.98
C LYS A 206 -3.03 27.25 -6.74
N TRP A 207 -3.38 28.48 -6.37
CA TRP A 207 -4.17 28.75 -5.16
C TRP A 207 -5.61 28.28 -5.33
N ARG A 208 -6.30 28.73 -6.38
CA ARG A 208 -7.71 28.36 -6.63
C ARG A 208 -7.92 26.85 -6.83
N THR A 209 -6.98 26.17 -7.50
CA THR A 209 -7.10 24.75 -7.86
C THR A 209 -6.54 23.80 -6.80
N LYS A 210 -5.38 24.12 -6.20
CA LYS A 210 -4.63 23.23 -5.30
C LYS A 210 -4.42 23.80 -3.90
N GLY A 211 -4.83 25.05 -3.64
CA GLY A 211 -4.58 25.74 -2.38
C GLY A 211 -3.10 26.07 -2.14
N LEU A 212 -2.30 26.21 -3.20
CA LEU A 212 -0.87 26.44 -3.12
C LEU A 212 -0.47 27.82 -3.65
N ALA A 213 0.26 28.59 -2.84
CA ALA A 213 0.91 29.82 -3.26
C ALA A 213 2.40 29.81 -2.88
N TYR A 214 3.20 30.57 -3.61
CA TYR A 214 4.63 30.70 -3.35
C TYR A 214 5.01 32.17 -3.13
N LEU A 215 5.70 32.44 -2.03
CA LEU A 215 6.23 33.75 -1.68
C LEU A 215 7.72 33.79 -2.02
N PHE A 216 8.14 34.81 -2.77
CA PHE A 216 9.54 35.09 -3.07
C PHE A 216 9.95 36.35 -2.32
N PHE A 217 10.94 36.23 -1.44
CA PHE A 217 11.35 37.30 -0.54
C PHE A 217 12.87 37.44 -0.47
N GLU A 218 13.32 38.65 -0.14
CA GLU A 218 14.72 38.94 0.12
C GLU A 218 15.08 38.52 1.55
N ASP A 219 16.09 37.67 1.67
CA ASP A 219 16.63 37.31 2.98
C ASP A 219 17.73 38.30 3.34
N ALA A 220 17.58 39.01 4.47
CA ALA A 220 18.57 39.96 4.95
C ALA A 220 19.96 39.32 5.15
N SER A 221 20.00 38.01 5.41
CA SER A 221 21.27 37.27 5.55
C SER A 221 21.95 36.91 4.22
N LEU A 222 21.20 36.82 3.11
CA LEU A 222 21.72 36.53 1.77
C LEU A 222 22.10 37.81 1.01
N SER A 223 21.44 38.93 1.32
CA SER A 223 21.76 40.27 0.79
C SER A 223 23.20 40.70 1.11
N ALA A 224 23.75 40.26 2.23
CA ALA A 224 25.14 40.56 2.62
C ALA A 224 26.21 39.75 1.88
N LYS A 225 25.85 38.64 1.21
CA LYS A 225 26.81 37.70 0.57
C LYS A 225 26.70 37.58 -0.95
N SER A 226 25.61 38.03 -1.57
CA SER A 226 25.41 37.90 -3.03
C SER A 226 25.16 39.26 -3.67
N LYS A 227 26.05 39.66 -4.60
CA LYS A 227 25.88 40.83 -5.50
C LYS A 227 24.83 40.60 -6.61
N GLY A 228 23.95 39.61 -6.47
CA GLY A 228 22.83 39.36 -7.36
C GLY A 228 21.63 38.91 -6.53
N GLY A 229 20.54 39.67 -6.62
CA GLY A 229 19.30 39.51 -5.84
C GLY A 229 18.70 38.11 -5.94
N THR A 230 19.15 37.21 -5.08
CA THR A 230 18.66 35.83 -5.03
C THR A 230 17.48 35.80 -4.07
N LEU A 231 16.27 35.70 -4.62
CA LEU A 231 15.04 35.61 -3.83
C LEU A 231 14.87 34.21 -3.26
N LYS A 232 14.57 34.11 -1.97
CA LYS A 232 14.24 32.85 -1.29
C LYS A 232 12.75 32.55 -1.48
N LYS A 233 12.42 31.26 -1.57
CA LYS A 233 11.05 30.78 -1.83
C LYS A 233 10.44 30.14 -0.58
N SER A 234 9.30 30.65 -0.13
CA SER A 234 8.46 30.04 0.91
C SER A 234 7.13 29.57 0.33
N LYS A 235 6.58 28.49 0.88
CA LYS A 235 5.34 27.85 0.41
C LYS A 235 4.20 28.12 1.38
N VAL A 236 3.07 28.57 0.85
CA VAL A 236 1.79 28.71 1.54
C VAL A 236 0.90 27.56 1.06
N ASP A 237 0.48 26.67 1.97
CA ASP A 237 -0.28 25.46 1.65
C ASP A 237 -1.58 25.41 2.45
N GLY A 238 -2.64 25.96 1.88
CA GLY A 238 -3.97 26.03 2.51
C GLY A 238 -4.70 24.68 2.57
N MET A 239 -4.28 23.70 1.76
CA MET A 239 -4.91 22.38 1.72
C MET A 239 -4.43 21.51 2.89
N VAL A 240 -3.12 21.57 3.18
CA VAL A 240 -2.54 20.89 4.33
C VAL A 240 -2.81 21.66 5.62
N TYR A 241 -2.79 23.01 5.59
CA TYR A 241 -2.94 23.85 6.78
C TYR A 241 -4.09 24.85 6.64
N GLY A 242 -5.01 24.88 7.60
CA GLY A 242 -6.09 25.89 7.67
C GLY A 242 -7.41 25.48 7.01
N GLN A 243 -7.42 24.75 5.88
CA GLN A 243 -8.65 24.35 5.19
C GLN A 243 -9.45 25.53 4.58
N PHE A 244 -10.16 25.26 3.48
CA PHE A 244 -10.91 26.27 2.72
C PHE A 244 -12.43 26.27 2.96
N ARG A 245 -12.93 25.39 3.85
CA ARG A 245 -14.38 25.27 4.08
C ARG A 245 -14.90 26.44 4.89
N LYS A 246 -15.94 27.12 4.36
CA LYS A 246 -16.62 28.26 4.99
C LYS A 246 -17.20 27.91 6.37
N GLU A 247 -17.68 26.67 6.54
CA GLU A 247 -18.20 26.12 7.80
C GLU A 247 -17.21 26.20 8.97
N ASN A 248 -15.90 26.14 8.69
CA ASN A 248 -14.83 26.20 9.70
C ASN A 248 -14.10 27.55 9.70
N GLY A 249 -14.72 28.60 9.13
CA GLY A 249 -14.14 29.95 9.06
C GLY A 249 -13.07 30.16 7.97
N ALA A 250 -12.82 29.17 7.11
CA ALA A 250 -11.82 29.20 6.02
C ALA A 250 -10.49 29.92 6.38
N PRO A 251 -9.81 29.52 7.47
CA PRO A 251 -8.69 30.29 8.00
C PRO A 251 -7.48 30.30 7.05
N ALA A 252 -7.36 29.34 6.14
CA ALA A 252 -6.36 29.40 5.06
C ALA A 252 -6.59 30.58 4.10
N GLU A 253 -7.86 30.86 3.77
CA GLU A 253 -8.22 31.98 2.91
C GLU A 253 -8.04 33.31 3.66
N ALA A 254 -8.49 33.38 4.93
CA ALA A 254 -8.28 34.56 5.76
C ALA A 254 -6.79 34.89 5.97
N LEU A 255 -5.96 33.85 6.18
CA LEU A 255 -4.51 33.98 6.27
C LEU A 255 -3.92 34.53 4.97
N PHE A 256 -4.34 33.99 3.83
CA PHE A 256 -3.83 34.40 2.54
C PHE A 256 -4.26 35.82 2.15
N GLN A 257 -5.50 36.19 2.41
CA GLN A 257 -6.01 37.55 2.22
C GLN A 257 -5.21 38.57 3.07
N ARG A 258 -4.82 38.20 4.30
CA ARG A 258 -3.97 39.07 5.12
C ARG A 258 -2.58 39.27 4.53
N ILE A 259 -2.00 38.25 3.88
CA ILE A 259 -0.73 38.38 3.15
C ILE A 259 -0.90 39.34 1.98
N LEU A 260 -1.97 39.18 1.18
CA LEU A 260 -2.23 40.04 0.02
C LEU A 260 -2.47 41.51 0.41
N GLN A 261 -3.22 41.76 1.49
CA GLN A 261 -3.51 43.12 1.98
C GLN A 261 -2.26 43.90 2.39
N ASN A 262 -1.21 43.20 2.84
CA ASN A 262 0.05 43.81 3.27
C ASN A 262 1.15 43.74 2.20
N PHE A 263 0.85 43.18 1.02
CA PHE A 263 1.79 43.02 -0.07
C PHE A 263 1.80 44.25 -0.97
N LYS A 264 3.01 44.71 -1.34
CA LYS A 264 3.25 45.87 -2.21
C LYS A 264 4.11 45.56 -3.45
N GLY A 265 4.33 44.28 -3.74
CA GLY A 265 5.21 43.83 -4.83
C GLY A 265 4.44 43.31 -6.05
N GLU A 266 5.11 42.48 -6.85
CA GLU A 266 4.55 41.89 -8.07
C GLU A 266 3.67 40.65 -7.76
N LEU A 267 2.41 40.69 -8.18
CA LEU A 267 1.47 39.56 -8.06
C LEU A 267 1.38 38.83 -9.40
N VAL A 268 1.72 37.55 -9.43
CA VAL A 268 1.62 36.71 -10.62
C VAL A 268 0.39 35.83 -10.52
N GLU A 269 -0.67 36.28 -11.20
CA GLU A 269 -1.93 35.56 -11.35
C GLU A 269 -1.95 34.72 -12.63
N LEU A 270 -2.79 33.69 -12.64
CA LEU A 270 -3.09 32.97 -13.88
C LEU A 270 -4.14 33.80 -14.61
N VAL A 271 -3.81 34.33 -15.80
CA VAL A 271 -4.83 34.87 -16.69
C VAL A 271 -5.54 33.66 -17.28
N GLU A 272 -6.83 33.51 -16.97
CA GLU A 272 -7.70 32.58 -17.68
C GLU A 272 -7.94 33.19 -19.07
N ASP A 273 -7.35 32.61 -20.12
CA ASP A 273 -7.69 33.00 -21.48
C ASP A 273 -9.18 32.66 -21.70
N GLU A 274 -10.02 33.65 -21.97
CA GLU A 274 -11.46 33.51 -22.30
C GLU A 274 -11.67 32.82 -23.67
N SER A 275 -10.95 31.74 -23.99
CA SER A 275 -10.99 31.11 -25.31
C SER A 275 -11.13 29.58 -25.32
N GLU A 276 -11.69 28.97 -24.29
CA GLU A 276 -12.14 27.56 -24.37
C GLU A 276 -13.55 27.30 -23.78
N SER A 277 -14.51 28.21 -24.03
CA SER A 277 -15.93 27.94 -23.74
C SER A 277 -16.79 27.72 -24.99
N ASN A 278 -16.22 27.32 -26.14
CA ASN A 278 -17.02 27.06 -27.35
C ASN A 278 -16.54 25.87 -28.20
N ARG A 279 -16.23 24.74 -27.56
CA ARG A 279 -16.14 23.44 -28.24
C ARG A 279 -16.79 22.35 -27.42
N GLU A 280 -18.11 22.42 -27.28
CA GLU A 280 -18.92 21.23 -27.08
C GLU A 280 -19.81 21.00 -28.32
N ASN A 281 -19.79 19.74 -28.76
CA ASN A 281 -20.70 19.07 -29.68
C ASN A 281 -20.59 19.43 -31.18
N VAL A 282 -19.68 18.73 -31.86
CA VAL A 282 -19.94 18.26 -33.23
C VAL A 282 -20.04 16.74 -33.18
N ASP A 283 -21.20 16.26 -33.63
CA ASP A 283 -21.63 14.87 -33.72
C ASP A 283 -20.54 13.87 -34.09
N ASN A 284 -20.44 12.82 -33.29
CA ASN A 284 -19.83 11.56 -33.70
C ASN A 284 -20.88 10.73 -34.45
N SER A 285 -21.21 11.13 -35.68
CA SER A 285 -21.83 10.24 -36.67
C SER A 285 -20.73 9.76 -37.60
N GLY A 286 -20.20 8.56 -37.30
CA GLY A 286 -19.17 7.91 -38.09
C GLY A 286 -19.71 7.52 -39.48
N PRO A 287 -18.94 7.73 -40.57
CA PRO A 287 -19.29 7.17 -41.86
C PRO A 287 -18.79 5.73 -41.95
N ASP A 288 -19.73 4.87 -42.35
CA ASP A 288 -19.54 3.54 -42.92
C ASP A 288 -18.27 3.45 -43.78
N HIS A 289 -17.35 2.57 -43.40
CA HIS A 289 -16.29 2.11 -44.30
C HIS A 289 -16.67 0.71 -44.80
N GLN A 290 -17.26 0.70 -45.99
CA GLN A 290 -17.41 -0.50 -46.80
C GLN A 290 -16.01 -1.02 -47.13
N VAL A 291 -15.70 -2.23 -46.68
CA VAL A 291 -14.54 -2.99 -47.12
C VAL A 291 -14.93 -3.70 -48.41
N GLU A 292 -14.30 -3.27 -49.50
CA GLU A 292 -14.42 -3.81 -50.84
C GLU A 292 -13.73 -5.20 -50.90
N GLU A 293 -14.50 -6.23 -51.25
CA GLU A 293 -14.01 -7.58 -51.50
C GLU A 293 -13.18 -7.61 -52.80
N VAL A 294 -11.93 -8.07 -52.71
CA VAL A 294 -11.09 -8.40 -53.87
C VAL A 294 -11.39 -9.84 -54.29
N PRO A 295 -11.84 -10.12 -55.53
CA PRO A 295 -12.03 -11.48 -56.01
C PRO A 295 -10.69 -12.08 -56.46
N THR A 296 -10.39 -13.27 -55.94
CA THR A 296 -9.34 -14.14 -56.50
C THR A 296 -9.99 -15.05 -57.53
N GLN A 297 -9.56 -14.96 -58.80
CA GLN A 297 -9.83 -15.96 -59.82
C GLN A 297 -8.52 -16.62 -60.27
N GLU A 298 -8.65 -17.92 -60.50
CA GLU A 298 -7.73 -18.94 -61.03
C GLU A 298 -6.73 -19.60 -60.08
#